data_AF-A0A968XDM4-F1
#
_entry.id   AF-A0A968XDM4-F1
#
_cell.length_a   1.000
_cell.length_b   1.000
_cell.length_c   1.000
_cell.angle_alpha   90.00
_cell.angle_beta   90.00
_cell.angle_gamma   90.00
#
_symmetry.space_group_name_H-M   'P 1'
#
loop_
_entity.id
_entity.type
_entity.pdbx_description
1 polymer ?
#
loop_
_entity_poly.entity_id
_entity_poly.type
_entity_poly.pdbx_seq_one_letter_code
_entity_poly.pdbx_strand_id
1 'polypeptide(L)'
;MLEWLVAIGTAEIGKAVLEQGLKLTQSAAEDYVKDFFKDCLKETVALANPAVTKKAVGSALKEFLEIAIEELEDNELSRAEIRDRYYDLALVEFVKDGAVGPLLGRAFEQDCKVVDCGALAGIWGRSQLKGTPFPEMPDEFDWVAVGTLYLKKVRKIVRDTPELRSLLEMALMEQQTESLKTLAGINPGFDVGQYRKSLQCIYGALKLHTLDSTDRADPMKLWNMFIEQTVREALPPLRYEVPLDVKRQLQAEGGLEEDLSPEALADYRQAYFQQPVCKVLAAIADSPKAVILGDPGAGKSTLLQYLALQWVEGASPALPLLIELREYALAEAHGFLAFLHGGRSADWHLDEQQLHQHFWFSMGMSRPYALLSANLASRL
;
A
#
# COMPACT_ATOMS: atom_id res chain seq x y z
N MET A 1 -37.79 -14.47 -33.37
CA MET A 1 -36.51 -14.24 -32.64
C MET A 1 -36.68 -13.25 -31.50
N LEU A 2 -37.47 -12.17 -31.61
CA LEU A 2 -37.79 -11.33 -30.42
C LEU A 2 -38.55 -12.09 -29.31
N GLU A 3 -39.35 -13.11 -29.67
CA GLU A 3 -40.14 -13.90 -28.72
C GLU A 3 -39.32 -14.68 -27.68
N TRP A 4 -38.04 -14.99 -27.94
CA TRP A 4 -37.22 -15.69 -26.94
C TRP A 4 -36.87 -14.81 -25.74
N LEU A 5 -36.74 -13.49 -25.93
CA LEU A 5 -36.53 -12.55 -24.83
C LEU A 5 -37.71 -12.63 -23.85
N VAL A 6 -38.94 -12.69 -24.36
CA VAL A 6 -40.17 -12.78 -23.58
C VAL A 6 -40.39 -14.19 -22.96
N ALA A 7 -39.94 -15.26 -23.64
CA ALA A 7 -40.23 -16.65 -23.25
C ALA A 7 -39.23 -17.28 -22.26
N ILE A 8 -38.11 -16.62 -21.93
CA ILE A 8 -37.14 -17.19 -21.00
C ILE A 8 -37.60 -17.07 -19.53
N GLY A 9 -37.71 -18.23 -18.87
CA GLY A 9 -37.86 -18.31 -17.42
C GLY A 9 -36.60 -17.85 -16.66
N THR A 10 -36.79 -17.25 -15.49
CA THR A 10 -35.74 -16.61 -14.69
C THR A 10 -34.62 -17.54 -14.22
N ALA A 11 -34.83 -18.86 -14.20
CA ALA A 11 -33.85 -19.84 -13.70
C ALA A 11 -32.74 -20.17 -14.72
N GLU A 12 -33.02 -20.11 -16.03
CA GLU A 12 -32.10 -20.51 -17.11
C GLU A 12 -31.57 -19.31 -17.91
N ILE A 13 -31.88 -18.07 -17.48
CA ILE A 13 -31.66 -16.86 -18.26
C ILE A 13 -30.21 -16.58 -18.63
N GLY A 14 -29.26 -16.90 -17.73
CA GLY A 14 -27.84 -16.76 -18.03
C GLY A 14 -27.40 -17.62 -19.21
N LYS A 15 -27.79 -18.89 -19.18
CA LYS A 15 -27.46 -19.86 -20.24
C LYS A 15 -28.18 -19.53 -21.54
N ALA A 16 -29.47 -19.22 -21.48
CA ALA A 16 -30.27 -18.91 -22.65
C ALA A 16 -29.77 -17.65 -23.37
N VAL A 17 -29.46 -16.57 -22.65
CA VAL A 17 -28.99 -15.33 -23.27
C VAL A 17 -27.56 -15.46 -23.80
N LEU A 18 -26.62 -16.00 -23.01
CA LEU A 18 -25.22 -16.06 -23.40
C LEU A 18 -24.94 -17.15 -24.45
N GLU A 19 -25.44 -18.37 -24.24
CA GLU A 19 -25.12 -19.51 -25.10
C GLU A 19 -26.06 -19.61 -26.31
N GLN A 20 -27.34 -19.27 -26.16
CA GLN A 20 -28.33 -19.41 -27.25
C GLN A 20 -28.57 -18.09 -27.98
N GLY A 21 -28.72 -16.98 -27.24
CA GLY A 21 -28.93 -15.65 -27.79
C GLY A 21 -27.67 -15.09 -28.47
N LEU A 22 -26.57 -15.01 -27.71
CA LEU A 22 -25.29 -14.55 -28.23
C LEU A 22 -24.48 -15.65 -28.94
N LYS A 23 -24.93 -16.91 -28.93
CA LYS A 23 -24.24 -18.04 -29.57
C LYS A 23 -22.80 -18.22 -29.07
N LEU A 24 -22.53 -17.90 -27.81
CA LEU A 24 -21.22 -18.10 -27.20
C LEU A 24 -21.02 -19.57 -26.83
N THR A 25 -19.81 -20.09 -27.01
CA THR A 25 -19.44 -21.39 -26.42
C THR A 25 -19.40 -21.27 -24.90
N GLN A 26 -19.47 -22.39 -24.18
CA GLN A 26 -19.40 -22.37 -22.71
C GLN A 26 -18.17 -21.62 -22.18
N SER A 27 -16.99 -21.83 -22.80
CA SER A 27 -15.76 -21.13 -22.44
C SER A 27 -15.82 -19.63 -22.77
N ALA A 28 -16.33 -19.26 -23.94
CA ALA A 28 -16.47 -17.86 -24.33
C ALA A 28 -17.50 -17.11 -23.46
N ALA A 29 -18.55 -17.80 -23.01
CA ALA A 29 -19.52 -17.24 -22.08
C ALA A 29 -18.91 -16.98 -20.69
N GLU A 30 -18.00 -17.85 -20.24
CA GLU A 30 -17.28 -17.64 -18.97
C GLU A 30 -16.32 -16.46 -19.04
N ASP A 31 -15.56 -16.35 -20.13
CA ASP A 31 -14.65 -15.23 -20.34
C ASP A 31 -15.42 -13.92 -20.51
N TYR A 32 -16.53 -13.94 -21.25
CA TYR A 32 -17.43 -12.78 -21.36
C TYR A 32 -17.95 -12.32 -20.00
N VAL A 33 -18.37 -13.24 -19.12
CA VAL A 33 -18.85 -12.89 -17.78
C VAL A 33 -17.73 -12.28 -16.92
N LYS A 34 -16.48 -12.74 -17.05
CA LYS A 34 -15.33 -12.14 -16.37
C LYS A 34 -15.10 -10.72 -16.86
N ASP A 35 -15.05 -10.54 -18.18
CA ASP A 35 -14.84 -9.22 -18.80
C ASP A 35 -15.96 -8.24 -18.46
N PHE A 36 -17.21 -8.72 -18.41
CA PHE A 36 -18.37 -7.94 -18.02
C PHE A 36 -18.24 -7.40 -16.59
N PHE A 37 -17.67 -8.16 -15.65
CA PHE A 37 -17.47 -7.72 -14.28
C PHE A 37 -16.04 -7.22 -13.98
N LYS A 38 -15.20 -7.00 -14.98
CA LYS A 38 -13.76 -6.72 -14.80
C LYS A 38 -13.47 -5.54 -13.87
N ASP A 39 -14.32 -4.51 -13.90
CA ASP A 39 -14.19 -3.32 -13.05
C ASP A 39 -14.92 -3.48 -11.68
N CYS A 40 -15.79 -4.49 -11.54
CA CYS A 40 -16.73 -4.65 -10.42
C CYS A 40 -16.40 -5.83 -9.48
N LEU A 41 -15.86 -6.92 -10.02
CA LEU A 41 -15.54 -8.16 -9.29
C LEU A 41 -14.17 -8.67 -9.74
N LYS A 42 -13.37 -9.15 -8.79
CA LYS A 42 -12.14 -9.89 -9.12
C LYS A 42 -12.49 -11.17 -9.88
N GLU A 43 -11.66 -11.53 -10.86
CA GLU A 43 -11.85 -12.74 -11.69
C GLU A 43 -12.04 -14.01 -10.85
N THR A 44 -11.34 -14.10 -9.71
CA THR A 44 -11.44 -15.23 -8.76
C THR A 44 -12.81 -15.34 -8.09
N VAL A 45 -13.46 -14.21 -7.78
CA VAL A 45 -14.80 -14.16 -7.17
C VAL A 45 -15.87 -14.54 -8.19
N ALA A 46 -15.70 -14.08 -9.43
CA ALA A 46 -16.60 -14.44 -10.53
C ALA A 46 -16.54 -15.94 -10.85
N LEU A 47 -15.35 -16.56 -10.76
CA LEU A 47 -15.13 -18.00 -10.93
C LEU A 47 -15.68 -18.84 -9.77
N ALA A 48 -15.71 -18.31 -8.55
CA ALA A 48 -16.22 -19.03 -7.38
C ALA A 48 -17.76 -19.17 -7.39
N ASN A 49 -18.47 -18.24 -8.04
CA ASN A 49 -19.95 -18.23 -8.08
C ASN A 49 -20.48 -18.09 -9.53
N PRO A 50 -20.13 -19.02 -10.44
CA PRO A 50 -20.37 -18.86 -11.87
C PRO A 50 -21.86 -18.89 -12.24
N ALA A 51 -22.69 -19.61 -11.46
CA ALA A 51 -24.13 -19.66 -11.70
C ALA A 51 -24.81 -18.31 -11.42
N VAL A 52 -24.39 -17.63 -10.34
CA VAL A 52 -24.94 -16.33 -9.93
C VAL A 52 -24.51 -15.24 -10.91
N THR A 53 -23.22 -15.21 -11.28
CA THR A 53 -22.68 -14.22 -12.22
C THR A 53 -23.23 -14.41 -13.63
N LYS A 54 -23.28 -15.64 -14.17
CA LYS A 54 -23.91 -15.92 -15.47
C LYS A 54 -25.38 -15.47 -15.51
N LYS A 55 -26.14 -15.75 -14.44
CA LYS A 55 -27.55 -15.32 -14.34
C LYS A 55 -27.70 -13.80 -14.30
N ALA A 56 -26.82 -13.11 -13.56
CA ALA A 56 -26.82 -11.65 -13.47
C ALA A 56 -26.53 -11.01 -14.83
N VAL A 57 -25.48 -11.46 -15.53
CA VAL A 57 -25.13 -10.95 -16.87
C VAL A 57 -26.24 -11.24 -17.87
N GLY A 58 -26.76 -12.47 -17.91
CA GLY A 58 -27.87 -12.80 -18.82
C GLY A 58 -29.11 -11.94 -18.58
N SER A 59 -29.47 -11.72 -17.31
CA SER A 59 -30.59 -10.83 -16.96
C SER A 59 -30.33 -9.39 -17.41
N ALA A 60 -29.13 -8.87 -17.19
CA ALA A 60 -28.79 -7.49 -17.58
C ALA A 60 -28.80 -7.30 -19.09
N LEU A 61 -28.21 -8.23 -19.84
CA LEU A 61 -28.20 -8.17 -21.29
C LEU A 61 -29.60 -8.28 -21.89
N LYS A 62 -30.45 -9.14 -21.32
CA LYS A 62 -31.86 -9.22 -21.72
C LYS A 62 -32.54 -7.86 -21.54
N GLU A 63 -32.44 -7.28 -20.35
CA GLU A 63 -33.07 -5.99 -20.04
C GLU A 63 -32.52 -4.86 -20.93
N PHE A 64 -31.22 -4.84 -21.20
CA PHE A 64 -30.62 -3.86 -22.11
C PHE A 64 -31.17 -3.97 -23.54
N LEU A 65 -31.23 -5.20 -24.07
CA LEU A 65 -31.79 -5.45 -25.41
C LEU A 65 -33.27 -5.08 -25.48
N GLU A 66 -34.06 -5.45 -24.47
CA GLU A 66 -35.48 -5.10 -24.39
C GLU A 66 -35.69 -3.59 -24.36
N ILE A 67 -34.93 -2.85 -23.54
CA ILE A 67 -35.03 -1.37 -23.49
C ILE A 67 -34.63 -0.75 -24.84
N ALA A 68 -33.57 -1.25 -25.49
CA ALA A 68 -33.17 -0.74 -26.80
C ALA A 68 -34.22 -1.01 -27.88
N ILE A 69 -34.92 -2.16 -27.80
CA ILE A 69 -36.03 -2.48 -28.71
C ILE A 69 -37.23 -1.58 -28.44
N GLU A 70 -37.60 -1.37 -27.17
CA GLU A 70 -38.70 -0.48 -26.76
C GLU A 70 -38.44 0.96 -27.26
N GLU A 71 -37.22 1.46 -27.11
CA GLU A 71 -36.83 2.78 -27.63
C GLU A 71 -36.94 2.86 -29.16
N LEU A 72 -36.59 1.79 -29.89
CA LEU A 72 -36.79 1.74 -31.35
C LEU A 72 -38.28 1.69 -31.72
N GLU A 73 -39.11 0.99 -30.95
CA GLU A 73 -40.57 0.95 -31.15
C GLU A 73 -41.19 2.34 -30.92
N ASP A 74 -40.72 3.07 -29.90
CA ASP A 74 -41.14 4.45 -29.59
C ASP A 74 -40.75 5.45 -30.69
N ASN A 75 -39.71 5.13 -31.47
CA ASN A 75 -39.27 5.87 -32.67
C ASN A 75 -40.03 5.44 -33.96
N GLU A 76 -41.26 4.94 -33.81
CA GLU A 76 -42.18 4.54 -34.90
C GLU A 76 -41.69 3.40 -35.81
N LEU A 77 -40.65 2.64 -35.42
CA LEU A 77 -40.20 1.48 -36.18
C LEU A 77 -41.09 0.25 -35.92
N SER A 78 -41.45 -0.47 -36.99
CA SER A 78 -42.22 -1.70 -36.83
C SER A 78 -41.35 -2.83 -36.26
N ARG A 79 -41.96 -3.76 -35.52
CA ARG A 79 -41.27 -4.96 -35.00
C ARG A 79 -40.55 -5.78 -36.07
N ALA A 80 -41.05 -5.78 -37.30
CA ALA A 80 -40.41 -6.47 -38.41
C ALA A 80 -39.11 -5.77 -38.83
N GLU A 81 -39.13 -4.44 -38.92
CA GLU A 81 -37.95 -3.63 -39.23
C GLU A 81 -36.90 -3.70 -38.12
N ILE A 82 -37.32 -3.62 -36.86
CA ILE A 82 -36.42 -3.77 -35.71
C ILE A 82 -35.74 -5.13 -35.74
N ARG A 83 -36.50 -6.21 -35.97
CA ARG A 83 -35.95 -7.57 -36.06
C ARG A 83 -34.91 -7.68 -37.17
N ASP A 84 -35.28 -7.30 -38.39
CA ASP A 84 -34.50 -7.59 -39.60
C ASP A 84 -33.32 -6.64 -39.76
N ARG A 85 -33.46 -5.36 -39.36
CA ARG A 85 -32.42 -4.34 -39.56
C ARG A 85 -31.53 -4.15 -38.34
N TYR A 86 -32.09 -4.18 -37.14
CA TYR A 86 -31.35 -3.82 -35.92
C TYR A 86 -30.97 -5.04 -35.08
N TYR A 87 -31.91 -5.96 -34.84
CA TYR A 87 -31.71 -7.06 -33.90
C TYR A 87 -30.82 -8.18 -34.45
N ASP A 88 -31.25 -8.84 -35.52
CA ASP A 88 -30.56 -9.99 -36.10
C ASP A 88 -29.20 -9.60 -36.72
N LEU A 89 -29.06 -8.32 -37.11
CA LEU A 89 -27.89 -7.79 -37.80
C LEU A 89 -26.88 -7.12 -36.87
N ALA A 90 -27.31 -6.35 -35.86
CA ALA A 90 -26.43 -5.40 -35.18
C ALA A 90 -26.47 -5.50 -33.65
N LEU A 91 -27.63 -5.48 -32.98
CA LEU A 91 -27.71 -5.44 -31.51
C LEU A 91 -27.04 -6.64 -30.82
N VAL A 92 -27.21 -7.85 -31.37
CA VAL A 92 -26.57 -9.06 -30.85
C VAL A 92 -25.05 -9.00 -30.99
N GLU A 93 -24.55 -8.47 -32.11
CA GLU A 93 -23.10 -8.32 -32.35
C GLU A 93 -22.51 -7.14 -31.58
N PHE A 94 -23.30 -6.09 -31.36
CA PHE A 94 -22.94 -4.94 -30.53
C PHE A 94 -22.64 -5.36 -29.10
N VAL A 95 -23.51 -6.17 -28.49
CA VAL A 95 -23.31 -6.66 -27.12
C VAL A 95 -22.10 -7.60 -27.01
N LYS A 96 -21.72 -8.29 -28.09
CA LYS A 96 -20.50 -9.14 -28.11
C LYS A 96 -19.21 -8.35 -28.23
N ASP A 97 -19.28 -7.07 -28.61
CA ASP A 97 -18.10 -6.23 -28.67
C ASP A 97 -17.45 -6.16 -27.28
N GLY A 98 -16.16 -6.48 -27.21
CA GLY A 98 -15.41 -6.55 -25.95
C GLY A 98 -15.35 -5.22 -25.20
N ALA A 99 -15.65 -4.10 -25.85
CA ALA A 99 -15.76 -2.80 -25.20
C ALA A 99 -17.14 -2.54 -24.58
N VAL A 100 -18.21 -3.20 -25.05
CA VAL A 100 -19.59 -2.95 -24.59
C VAL A 100 -19.87 -3.65 -23.26
N GLY A 101 -19.42 -4.91 -23.11
CA GLY A 101 -19.61 -5.69 -21.88
C GLY A 101 -19.17 -4.95 -20.61
N PRO A 102 -17.93 -4.46 -20.52
CA PRO A 102 -17.44 -3.71 -19.36
C PRO A 102 -18.25 -2.42 -19.08
N LEU A 103 -18.67 -1.69 -20.12
CA LEU A 103 -19.48 -0.47 -19.96
C LEU A 103 -20.84 -0.77 -19.34
N LEU A 104 -21.49 -1.86 -19.76
CA LEU A 104 -22.74 -2.34 -19.18
C LEU A 104 -22.53 -2.92 -17.78
N GLY A 105 -21.37 -3.50 -17.52
CA GLY A 105 -20.94 -4.06 -16.25
C GLY A 105 -20.83 -3.05 -15.12
N ARG A 106 -20.35 -1.83 -15.41
CA ARG A 106 -20.24 -0.74 -14.43
C ARG A 106 -21.56 -0.39 -13.75
N ALA A 107 -22.70 -0.69 -14.37
CA ALA A 107 -24.01 -0.49 -13.76
C ALA A 107 -24.22 -1.32 -12.47
N PHE A 108 -23.40 -2.36 -12.24
CA PHE A 108 -23.41 -3.18 -11.03
C PHE A 108 -22.56 -2.58 -9.89
N GLU A 109 -21.76 -1.55 -10.12
CA GLU A 109 -21.03 -0.85 -9.07
C GLU A 109 -22.01 -0.06 -8.17
N GLN A 110 -21.76 -0.07 -6.86
CA GLN A 110 -22.65 0.57 -5.89
C GLN A 110 -22.77 2.09 -6.11
N ASP A 111 -21.68 2.72 -6.54
CA ASP A 111 -21.59 4.17 -6.76
C ASP A 111 -21.90 4.61 -8.19
N CYS A 112 -22.28 3.67 -9.08
CA CYS A 112 -22.63 4.00 -10.45
C CYS A 112 -23.94 4.82 -10.49
N LYS A 113 -23.80 6.05 -11.02
CA LYS A 113 -24.91 7.01 -11.17
C LYS A 113 -25.45 7.05 -12.60
N VAL A 114 -24.60 6.80 -13.59
CA VAL A 114 -24.90 6.94 -15.02
C VAL A 114 -24.08 5.90 -15.79
N VAL A 115 -24.69 5.30 -16.81
CA VAL A 115 -23.98 4.46 -17.79
C VAL A 115 -23.42 5.35 -18.89
N ASP A 116 -22.21 5.05 -19.38
CA ASP A 116 -21.55 5.86 -20.40
C ASP A 116 -22.20 5.69 -21.79
N CYS A 117 -23.30 6.42 -21.98
CA CYS A 117 -24.13 6.37 -23.18
C CYS A 117 -23.40 6.96 -24.40
N GLY A 118 -22.48 7.91 -24.18
CA GLY A 118 -21.65 8.47 -25.24
C GLY A 118 -20.67 7.44 -25.79
N ALA A 119 -20.06 6.63 -24.91
CA ALA A 119 -19.22 5.52 -25.33
C ALA A 119 -20.02 4.45 -26.08
N LEU A 120 -21.22 4.09 -25.62
CA LEU A 120 -22.10 3.12 -26.30
C LEU A 120 -22.50 3.59 -27.70
N ALA A 121 -22.98 4.83 -27.83
CA ALA A 121 -23.33 5.42 -29.13
C ALA A 121 -22.11 5.50 -30.07
N GLY A 122 -20.95 5.90 -29.52
CA GLY A 122 -19.71 5.97 -30.27
C GLY A 122 -19.18 4.60 -30.70
N ILE A 123 -19.44 3.52 -29.95
CA ILE A 123 -19.15 2.15 -30.37
C ILE A 123 -20.11 1.78 -31.50
N TRP A 124 -21.40 2.01 -31.34
CA TRP A 124 -22.41 1.68 -32.35
C TRP A 124 -22.06 2.29 -33.72
N GLY A 125 -21.75 3.59 -33.75
CA GLY A 125 -21.47 4.32 -35.00
C GLY A 125 -20.19 3.86 -35.73
N ARG A 126 -19.25 3.19 -35.04
CA ARG A 126 -18.03 2.64 -35.65
C ARG A 126 -18.08 1.13 -35.89
N SER A 127 -19.11 0.46 -35.37
CA SER A 127 -19.26 -0.99 -35.50
C SER A 127 -19.66 -1.39 -36.92
N GLN A 128 -19.10 -2.50 -37.37
CA GLN A 128 -19.34 -3.06 -38.69
C GLN A 128 -19.46 -4.58 -38.60
N LEU A 129 -20.40 -5.16 -39.35
CA LEU A 129 -20.51 -6.60 -39.53
C LEU A 129 -20.04 -6.98 -40.92
N LYS A 130 -18.95 -7.77 -41.01
CA LYS A 130 -18.38 -8.27 -42.28
C LYS A 130 -18.12 -7.14 -43.31
N GLY A 131 -17.65 -5.98 -42.85
CA GLY A 131 -17.37 -4.80 -43.68
C GLY A 131 -18.60 -3.96 -44.04
N THR A 132 -19.78 -4.30 -43.52
CA THR A 132 -20.99 -3.48 -43.65
C THR A 132 -21.21 -2.72 -42.35
N PRO A 133 -21.35 -1.39 -42.36
CA PRO A 133 -21.63 -0.63 -41.14
C PRO A 133 -22.98 -1.03 -40.53
N PHE A 134 -23.08 -0.89 -39.22
CA PHE A 134 -24.36 -1.03 -38.52
C PHE A 134 -25.37 0.00 -39.05
N PRO A 135 -26.68 -0.31 -39.00
CA PRO A 135 -27.70 0.66 -39.39
C PRO A 135 -27.58 1.91 -38.52
N GLU A 136 -27.78 3.07 -39.14
CA GLU A 136 -27.88 4.32 -38.41
C GLU A 136 -29.08 4.25 -37.43
N MET A 137 -28.85 4.71 -36.21
CA MET A 137 -29.92 4.84 -35.23
C MET A 137 -30.88 5.95 -35.69
N PRO A 138 -32.18 5.86 -35.40
CA PRO A 138 -33.12 6.95 -35.62
C PRO A 138 -32.63 8.25 -34.96
N ASP A 139 -32.92 9.39 -35.60
CA ASP A 139 -32.46 10.71 -35.11
C ASP A 139 -32.98 11.04 -33.70
N GLU A 140 -34.13 10.49 -33.32
CA GLU A 140 -34.77 10.70 -32.00
C GLU A 140 -34.43 9.58 -30.98
N PHE A 141 -33.57 8.61 -31.32
CA PHE A 141 -33.19 7.52 -30.42
C PHE A 141 -32.36 8.03 -29.22
N ASP A 142 -32.88 7.90 -28.00
CA ASP A 142 -32.25 8.45 -26.81
C ASP A 142 -31.42 7.42 -26.03
N TRP A 143 -30.11 7.38 -26.32
CA TRP A 143 -29.16 6.56 -25.57
C TRP A 143 -29.13 6.86 -24.07
N VAL A 144 -29.39 8.11 -23.65
CA VAL A 144 -29.40 8.51 -22.23
C VAL A 144 -30.64 7.95 -21.53
N ALA A 145 -31.79 7.93 -22.20
CA ALA A 145 -32.99 7.27 -21.70
C ALA A 145 -32.75 5.75 -21.52
N VAL A 146 -32.17 5.10 -22.54
CA VAL A 146 -31.80 3.67 -22.50
C VAL A 146 -30.88 3.39 -21.31
N GLY A 147 -29.79 4.15 -21.15
CA GLY A 147 -28.85 3.96 -20.05
C GLY A 147 -29.47 4.19 -18.67
N THR A 148 -30.37 5.18 -18.56
CA THR A 148 -31.09 5.50 -17.31
C THR A 148 -32.05 4.38 -16.90
N LEU A 149 -32.81 3.85 -17.86
CA LEU A 149 -33.71 2.72 -17.62
C LEU A 149 -32.93 1.45 -17.31
N TYR A 150 -31.84 1.19 -18.03
CA TYR A 150 -30.98 0.04 -17.82
C TYR A 150 -30.40 0.04 -16.40
N LEU A 151 -29.87 1.17 -15.92
CA LEU A 151 -29.38 1.29 -14.54
C LEU A 151 -30.46 0.96 -13.50
N LYS A 152 -31.71 1.40 -13.72
CA LYS A 152 -32.84 1.06 -12.83
C LYS A 152 -33.12 -0.45 -12.82
N LYS A 153 -33.08 -1.11 -13.99
CA LYS A 153 -33.27 -2.56 -14.10
C LYS A 153 -32.12 -3.33 -13.43
N VAL A 154 -30.86 -2.91 -13.61
CA VAL A 154 -29.70 -3.51 -12.93
C VAL A 154 -29.82 -3.41 -11.41
N ARG A 155 -30.22 -2.25 -10.88
CA ARG A 155 -30.46 -2.11 -9.43
C ARG A 155 -31.57 -3.03 -8.91
N LYS A 156 -32.57 -3.34 -9.74
CA LYS A 156 -33.60 -4.33 -9.42
C LYS A 156 -33.02 -5.75 -9.42
N ILE A 157 -32.22 -6.11 -10.42
CA ILE A 157 -31.52 -7.41 -10.48
C ILE A 157 -30.67 -7.66 -9.22
N VAL A 158 -29.89 -6.66 -8.79
CA VAL A 158 -29.06 -6.75 -7.56
C VAL A 158 -29.92 -6.88 -6.30
N ARG A 159 -31.05 -6.18 -6.23
CA ARG A 159 -31.96 -6.26 -5.09
C ARG A 159 -32.62 -7.64 -4.97
N ASP A 160 -33.06 -8.17 -6.10
CA ASP A 160 -33.82 -9.43 -6.18
C ASP A 160 -32.91 -10.67 -6.10
N THR A 161 -31.58 -10.47 -6.11
CA THR A 161 -30.58 -11.55 -6.03
C THR A 161 -29.67 -11.33 -4.81
N PRO A 162 -30.03 -11.84 -3.61
CA PRO A 162 -29.27 -11.59 -2.39
C PRO A 162 -27.82 -12.11 -2.43
N GLU A 163 -27.59 -13.22 -3.12
CA GLU A 163 -26.25 -13.80 -3.32
C GLU A 163 -25.36 -12.90 -4.18
N LEU A 164 -25.92 -12.22 -5.17
CA LEU A 164 -25.17 -11.28 -6.01
C LEU A 164 -24.77 -10.04 -5.20
N ARG A 165 -25.70 -9.53 -4.39
CA ARG A 165 -25.45 -8.39 -3.52
C ARG A 165 -24.34 -8.67 -2.51
N SER A 166 -24.34 -9.82 -1.86
CA SER A 166 -23.25 -10.18 -0.93
C SER A 166 -21.90 -10.28 -1.64
N LEU A 167 -21.85 -10.80 -2.87
CA LEU A 167 -20.62 -10.84 -3.66
C LEU A 167 -20.08 -9.45 -3.99
N LEU A 168 -20.95 -8.52 -4.41
CA LEU A 168 -20.57 -7.14 -4.72
C LEU A 168 -20.11 -6.38 -3.46
N GLU A 169 -20.81 -6.57 -2.33
CA GLU A 169 -20.43 -5.97 -1.04
C GLU A 169 -19.06 -6.47 -0.55
N MET A 170 -18.79 -7.78 -0.66
CA MET A 170 -17.48 -8.35 -0.32
C MET A 170 -16.37 -7.80 -1.22
N ALA A 171 -16.59 -7.73 -2.53
CA ALA A 171 -15.60 -7.20 -3.46
C ALA A 171 -15.29 -5.72 -3.18
N LEU A 172 -16.31 -4.91 -2.86
CA LEU A 172 -16.11 -3.52 -2.47
C LEU A 172 -15.31 -3.40 -1.17
N MET A 173 -15.62 -4.20 -0.15
CA MET A 173 -14.86 -4.21 1.11
C MET A 173 -13.39 -4.62 0.89
N GLU A 174 -13.13 -5.61 0.03
CA GLU A 174 -11.77 -6.00 -0.34
C GLU A 174 -11.04 -4.89 -1.08
N GLN A 175 -11.69 -4.24 -2.06
CA GLN A 175 -11.10 -3.13 -2.81
C GLN A 175 -10.82 -1.93 -1.91
N GLN A 176 -11.71 -1.62 -0.96
CA GLN A 176 -11.48 -0.61 0.06
C GLN A 176 -10.32 -1.00 0.97
N THR A 177 -10.24 -2.26 1.40
CA THR A 177 -9.13 -2.76 2.22
C THR A 177 -7.79 -2.68 1.47
N GLU A 178 -7.77 -3.04 0.20
CA GLU A 178 -6.59 -3.00 -0.67
C GLU A 178 -6.18 -1.57 -0.99
N SER A 179 -7.14 -0.69 -1.28
CA SER A 179 -6.90 0.75 -1.47
C SER A 179 -6.38 1.40 -0.19
N LEU A 180 -6.92 1.03 0.99
CA LEU A 180 -6.42 1.46 2.29
C LEU A 180 -4.99 0.95 2.54
N LYS A 181 -4.66 -0.29 2.17
CA LYS A 181 -3.28 -0.83 2.23
C LYS A 181 -2.32 -0.07 1.28
N THR A 182 -2.83 0.39 0.15
CA THR A 182 -2.04 1.11 -0.88
C THR A 182 -1.83 2.58 -0.52
N LEU A 183 -2.85 3.24 0.05
CA LEU A 183 -2.78 4.62 0.56
C LEU A 183 -2.00 4.74 1.87
N ALA A 184 -2.03 3.72 2.73
CA ALA A 184 -1.30 3.68 3.99
C ALA A 184 0.09 3.04 3.89
N GLY A 185 0.69 2.99 2.68
CA GLY A 185 2.07 2.57 2.41
C GLY A 185 2.62 1.51 3.36
N ILE A 186 2.30 0.22 3.14
CA ILE A 186 2.72 -0.90 4.01
C ILE A 186 2.52 -0.54 5.49
N ASN A 187 1.33 -0.74 6.05
CA ASN A 187 1.21 -0.80 7.51
C ASN A 187 2.03 -2.00 7.98
N PRO A 188 3.24 -1.80 8.53
CA PRO A 188 4.12 -2.91 8.86
C PRO A 188 3.71 -3.57 10.19
N GLY A 189 2.70 -2.99 10.85
CA GLY A 189 2.38 -3.25 12.24
C GLY A 189 3.48 -2.78 13.19
N PHE A 190 3.27 -3.07 14.47
CA PHE A 190 4.23 -2.90 15.54
C PHE A 190 4.24 -4.18 16.37
N ASP A 191 5.18 -5.09 16.07
CA ASP A 191 5.40 -6.32 16.83
C ASP A 191 6.77 -6.28 17.52
N VAL A 192 6.74 -6.06 18.83
CA VAL A 192 7.93 -6.04 19.69
C VAL A 192 8.68 -7.38 19.66
N GLY A 193 7.96 -8.49 19.55
CA GLY A 193 8.54 -9.82 19.45
C GLY A 193 9.25 -10.05 18.12
N GLN A 194 8.68 -9.56 17.02
CA GLN A 194 9.33 -9.57 15.71
C GLN A 194 10.56 -8.66 15.70
N TYR A 195 10.45 -7.44 16.24
CA TYR A 195 11.58 -6.52 16.36
C TYR A 195 12.73 -7.13 17.19
N ARG A 196 12.41 -7.81 18.30
CA ARG A 196 13.39 -8.56 19.10
C ARG A 196 14.11 -9.64 18.30
N LYS A 197 13.38 -10.42 17.49
CA LYS A 197 13.98 -11.43 16.61
C LYS A 197 14.88 -10.78 15.56
N SER A 198 14.46 -9.67 14.97
CA SER A 198 15.28 -8.95 13.97
C SER A 198 16.59 -8.44 14.56
N LEU A 199 16.56 -7.81 15.75
CA LEU A 199 17.79 -7.39 16.44
C LEU A 199 18.72 -8.58 16.74
N GLN A 200 18.15 -9.71 17.15
CA GLN A 200 18.92 -10.93 17.39
C GLN A 200 19.58 -11.46 16.11
N CYS A 201 18.85 -11.48 15.00
CA CYS A 201 19.37 -11.94 13.71
C CYS A 201 20.46 -11.03 13.16
N ILE A 202 20.29 -9.70 13.28
CA ILE A 202 21.17 -8.71 12.64
C ILE A 202 22.45 -8.48 13.46
N TYR A 203 22.35 -8.47 14.79
CA TYR A 203 23.46 -8.14 15.69
C TYR A 203 23.95 -9.32 16.52
N GLY A 204 23.21 -10.43 16.58
CA GLY A 204 23.53 -11.50 17.53
C GLY A 204 24.73 -12.36 17.16
N ALA A 205 25.09 -12.41 15.87
CA ALA A 205 26.29 -13.10 15.39
C ALA A 205 27.37 -12.08 15.01
N LEU A 206 28.63 -12.39 15.35
CA LEU A 206 29.77 -11.62 14.87
C LEU A 206 29.86 -11.73 13.34
N LYS A 207 29.82 -10.59 12.65
CA LYS A 207 29.92 -10.46 11.19
C LYS A 207 31.35 -10.75 10.71
N LEU A 208 31.74 -12.03 10.69
CA LEU A 208 33.09 -12.50 10.32
C LEU A 208 33.41 -12.42 8.81
N HIS A 209 32.45 -12.03 7.96
CA HIS A 209 32.64 -11.85 6.52
C HIS A 209 33.64 -10.72 6.16
N THR A 210 34.12 -9.96 7.13
CA THR A 210 35.22 -9.00 6.96
C THR A 210 36.61 -9.61 7.18
N LEU A 211 36.69 -10.84 7.68
CA LEU A 211 37.96 -11.50 8.05
C LEU A 211 38.24 -12.81 7.29
N ASP A 212 37.23 -13.46 6.70
CA ASP A 212 37.45 -14.70 5.94
C ASP A 212 36.43 -14.84 4.79
N SER A 213 36.89 -15.24 3.61
CA SER A 213 36.09 -15.47 2.40
C SER A 213 35.55 -16.90 2.32
N THR A 214 35.56 -17.64 3.44
CA THR A 214 35.07 -19.00 3.53
C THR A 214 33.75 -19.05 4.30
N ASP A 215 32.73 -19.65 3.68
CA ASP A 215 31.32 -19.78 4.12
C ASP A 215 31.11 -20.59 5.42
N ARG A 216 32.08 -20.62 6.34
CA ARG A 216 31.96 -21.29 7.64
C ARG A 216 31.67 -20.28 8.73
N ALA A 217 30.43 -19.82 8.79
CA ALA A 217 29.91 -19.07 9.92
C ALA A 217 29.57 -20.05 11.06
N ASP A 218 30.51 -20.34 11.95
CA ASP A 218 30.10 -20.67 13.31
C ASP A 218 29.66 -19.33 13.95
N PRO A 219 28.38 -19.13 14.32
CA PRO A 219 27.92 -17.87 14.86
C PRO A 219 28.50 -17.69 16.27
N MET A 220 29.72 -17.16 16.35
CA MET A 220 30.26 -16.65 17.60
C MET A 220 29.33 -15.55 18.09
N LYS A 221 28.64 -15.85 19.18
CA LYS A 221 27.70 -14.95 19.84
C LYS A 221 28.45 -13.75 20.38
N LEU A 222 28.08 -12.55 19.90
CA LEU A 222 28.81 -11.30 20.16
C LEU A 222 28.94 -11.00 21.67
N TRP A 223 27.94 -11.42 22.46
CA TRP A 223 27.89 -11.22 23.92
C TRP A 223 28.89 -12.06 24.72
N ASN A 224 29.43 -13.14 24.16
CA ASN A 224 30.45 -13.94 24.85
C ASN A 224 31.85 -13.28 24.79
N MET A 225 32.01 -12.17 24.05
CA MET A 225 33.31 -11.48 23.86
C MET A 225 33.23 -9.95 24.01
N PHE A 226 32.18 -9.41 24.64
CA PHE A 226 32.11 -7.96 24.87
C PHE A 226 33.16 -7.51 25.90
N ILE A 227 34.13 -6.73 25.46
CA ILE A 227 35.09 -6.06 26.33
C ILE A 227 34.59 -4.63 26.55
N GLU A 228 34.13 -4.36 27.77
CA GLU A 228 33.57 -3.05 28.11
C GLU A 228 34.62 -1.94 27.99
N GLN A 229 34.30 -0.95 27.15
CA GLN A 229 35.12 0.23 26.93
C GLN A 229 35.18 1.12 28.18
N THR A 230 36.27 1.87 28.25
CA THR A 230 36.48 2.89 29.27
C THR A 230 36.29 4.28 28.70
N VAL A 231 35.65 5.16 29.45
CA VAL A 231 35.37 6.54 29.07
C VAL A 231 35.90 7.51 30.12
N ARG A 232 36.01 8.77 29.73
CA ARG A 232 36.30 9.91 30.61
C ARG A 232 35.19 10.93 30.43
N GLU A 233 34.87 11.64 31.50
CA GLU A 233 33.96 12.78 31.40
C GLU A 233 34.61 13.87 30.54
N ALA A 234 33.86 14.39 29.57
CA ALA A 234 34.33 15.47 28.72
C ALA A 234 34.34 16.79 29.50
N LEU A 235 35.36 17.61 29.31
CA LEU A 235 35.43 18.93 29.93
C LEU A 235 34.64 19.94 29.10
N PRO A 236 33.70 20.70 29.67
CA PRO A 236 33.10 21.80 28.96
C PRO A 236 34.14 22.89 28.66
N PRO A 237 34.10 23.53 27.48
CA PRO A 237 33.14 23.31 26.41
C PRO A 237 33.60 22.24 25.40
N LEU A 238 32.71 21.28 25.12
CA LEU A 238 32.84 20.19 24.14
C LEU A 238 33.13 20.65 22.69
N ARG A 239 33.03 21.96 22.41
CA ARG A 239 33.18 22.56 21.08
C ARG A 239 34.57 22.39 20.46
N TYR A 240 35.60 22.13 21.28
CA TYR A 240 36.98 21.97 20.81
C TYR A 240 37.29 20.56 20.28
N GLU A 241 36.39 19.60 20.49
CA GLU A 241 36.53 18.19 20.07
C GLU A 241 35.61 17.84 18.89
N VAL A 242 34.93 18.83 18.30
CA VAL A 242 34.04 18.65 17.14
C VAL A 242 34.87 18.39 15.88
N PRO A 243 34.46 17.46 14.99
CA PRO A 243 35.10 17.24 13.70
C PRO A 243 35.29 18.54 12.91
N LEU A 244 36.43 18.67 12.21
CA LEU A 244 36.86 19.91 11.57
C LEU A 244 35.82 20.47 10.59
N ASP A 245 35.15 19.61 9.83
CA ASP A 245 34.17 20.04 8.83
C ASP A 245 32.89 20.58 9.48
N VAL A 246 32.40 19.92 10.54
CA VAL A 246 31.24 20.36 11.32
C VAL A 246 31.55 21.69 12.03
N LYS A 247 32.77 21.83 12.55
CA LYS A 247 33.24 23.06 13.17
C LYS A 247 33.26 24.23 12.19
N ARG A 248 33.76 24.02 10.97
CA ARG A 248 33.77 25.04 9.90
C ARG A 248 32.35 25.49 9.53
N GLN A 249 31.43 24.54 9.42
CA GLN A 249 30.02 24.85 9.14
C GLN A 249 29.40 25.70 10.25
N LEU A 250 29.56 25.28 11.51
CA LEU A 250 29.02 26.01 12.66
C LEU A 250 29.66 27.40 12.86
N GLN A 251 30.95 27.57 12.51
CA GLN A 251 31.61 28.88 12.50
C GLN A 251 31.07 29.77 11.39
N ALA A 252 30.81 29.23 10.20
CA ALA A 252 30.22 29.98 9.08
C ALA A 252 28.78 30.44 9.37
N GLU A 253 28.03 29.66 10.14
CA GLU A 253 26.68 29.98 10.61
C GLU A 253 26.67 30.91 11.84
N GLY A 254 27.84 31.33 12.35
CA GLY A 254 27.96 32.21 13.53
C GLY A 254 27.62 31.53 14.86
N GLY A 255 27.51 30.21 14.89
CA GLY A 255 27.12 29.42 16.05
C GLY A 255 28.26 29.02 17.00
N LEU A 256 29.51 29.43 16.71
CA LEU A 256 30.69 29.11 17.51
C LEU A 256 31.58 30.33 17.72
N GLU A 257 32.04 30.51 18.97
CA GLU A 257 33.07 31.49 19.34
C GLU A 257 34.45 31.10 18.79
N GLU A 258 35.41 32.04 18.86
CA GLU A 258 36.81 31.80 18.47
C GLU A 258 37.45 30.63 19.22
N ASP A 259 38.40 29.98 18.54
CA ASP A 259 39.14 28.85 19.09
C ASP A 259 40.07 29.24 20.24
N LEU A 260 40.36 28.27 21.11
CA LEU A 260 41.41 28.43 22.12
C LEU A 260 42.75 28.74 21.47
N SER A 261 43.55 29.55 22.15
CA SER A 261 44.97 29.67 21.82
C SER A 261 45.65 28.29 21.91
N PRO A 262 46.76 28.06 21.19
CA PRO A 262 47.50 26.79 21.25
C PRO A 262 47.88 26.37 22.68
N GLU A 263 48.19 27.35 23.53
CA GLU A 263 48.52 27.18 24.95
C GLU A 263 47.31 26.71 25.75
N ALA A 264 46.17 27.40 25.61
CA ALA A 264 44.94 27.03 26.30
C ALA A 264 44.38 25.67 25.83
N LEU A 265 44.61 25.27 24.58
CA LEU A 265 44.28 23.94 24.07
C LEU A 265 45.16 22.85 24.70
N ALA A 266 46.44 23.13 24.94
CA ALA A 266 47.35 22.20 25.61
C ALA A 266 46.93 21.99 27.08
N ASP A 267 46.60 23.07 27.77
CA ASP A 267 46.10 23.03 29.15
C ASP A 267 44.77 22.25 29.24
N TYR A 268 43.85 22.49 28.29
CA TYR A 268 42.60 21.75 28.18
C TYR A 268 42.84 20.24 28.01
N ARG A 269 43.74 19.85 27.09
CA ARG A 269 44.08 18.42 26.89
C ARG A 269 44.67 17.80 28.15
N GLN A 270 45.56 18.52 28.83
CA GLN A 270 46.15 18.04 30.08
C GLN A 270 45.08 17.83 31.15
N ALA A 271 44.16 18.79 31.32
CA ALA A 271 43.04 18.68 32.25
C ALA A 271 42.09 17.52 31.89
N TYR A 272 41.87 17.27 30.59
CA TYR A 272 41.04 16.16 30.12
C TYR A 272 41.66 14.80 30.45
N PHE A 273 42.96 14.61 30.22
CA PHE A 273 43.64 13.36 30.55
C PHE A 273 43.76 13.09 32.06
N GLN A 274 43.59 14.12 32.90
CA GLN A 274 43.50 13.99 34.35
C GLN A 274 42.11 13.55 34.84
N GLN A 275 41.06 13.61 33.99
CA GLN A 275 39.73 13.14 34.36
C GLN A 275 39.74 11.65 34.69
N PRO A 276 38.97 11.20 35.69
CA PRO A 276 38.93 9.79 36.07
C PRO A 276 38.44 8.92 34.90
N VAL A 277 39.04 7.73 34.78
CA VAL A 277 38.59 6.71 33.83
C VAL A 277 37.50 5.89 34.50
N CYS A 278 36.37 5.72 33.85
CA CYS A 278 35.30 4.84 34.31
C CYS A 278 34.81 3.91 33.19
N LYS A 279 34.03 2.92 33.60
CA LYS A 279 33.42 1.94 32.70
C LYS A 279 32.18 2.54 32.03
N VAL A 280 32.04 2.32 30.73
CA VAL A 280 31.03 3.05 29.93
C VAL A 280 29.60 2.74 30.35
N LEU A 281 29.28 1.50 30.74
CA LEU A 281 27.92 1.15 31.17
C LEU A 281 27.55 1.87 32.46
N ALA A 282 28.50 1.99 33.39
CA ALA A 282 28.31 2.75 34.62
C ALA A 282 28.14 4.25 34.35
N ALA A 283 28.89 4.81 33.39
CA ALA A 283 28.80 6.24 33.04
C ALA A 283 27.44 6.62 32.43
N ILE A 284 26.84 5.73 31.63
CA ILE A 284 25.56 5.99 30.96
C ILE A 284 24.33 5.61 31.79
N ALA A 285 24.48 4.78 32.82
CA ALA A 285 23.35 4.25 33.60
C ALA A 285 22.45 5.33 34.20
N ASP A 286 23.06 6.40 34.72
CA ASP A 286 22.35 7.50 35.41
C ASP A 286 22.11 8.73 34.51
N SER A 287 22.52 8.66 33.24
CA SER A 287 22.46 9.78 32.31
C SER A 287 21.33 9.60 31.30
N PRO A 288 20.22 10.37 31.37
CA PRO A 288 19.12 10.25 30.43
C PRO A 288 19.49 10.66 29.01
N LYS A 289 20.55 11.46 28.85
CA LYS A 289 21.10 11.89 27.58
C LYS A 289 22.62 11.88 27.70
N ALA A 290 23.26 11.01 26.93
CA ALA A 290 24.71 10.90 26.88
C ALA A 290 25.18 10.99 25.43
N VAL A 291 26.32 11.67 25.22
CA VAL A 291 27.01 11.72 23.93
C VAL A 291 28.36 11.06 24.12
N ILE A 292 28.62 9.98 23.38
CA ILE A 292 29.87 9.23 23.45
C ILE A 292 30.75 9.65 22.28
N LEU A 293 31.84 10.33 22.59
CA LEU A 293 32.87 10.73 21.64
C LEU A 293 34.03 9.74 21.66
N GLY A 294 34.76 9.66 20.55
CA GLY A 294 35.95 8.84 20.46
C GLY A 294 36.41 8.65 19.03
N ASP A 295 37.61 8.12 18.86
CA ASP A 295 38.21 7.94 17.54
C ASP A 295 37.41 6.95 16.65
N PRO A 296 37.56 7.04 15.32
CA PRO A 296 37.10 6.00 14.41
C PRO A 296 37.64 4.63 14.85
N GLY A 297 36.77 3.62 14.94
CA GLY A 297 37.16 2.28 15.39
C GLY A 297 37.16 2.06 16.91
N ALA A 298 36.88 3.09 17.74
CA ALA A 298 36.78 2.92 19.20
C ALA A 298 35.60 2.04 19.70
N GLY A 299 34.83 1.44 18.78
CA GLY A 299 33.74 0.52 19.12
C GLY A 299 32.43 1.18 19.56
N LYS A 300 32.20 2.47 19.24
CA LYS A 300 30.96 3.20 19.58
C LYS A 300 29.69 2.50 19.06
N SER A 301 29.69 2.11 17.79
CA SER A 301 28.55 1.37 17.19
C SER A 301 28.38 -0.01 17.84
N THR A 302 29.49 -0.69 18.14
CA THR A 302 29.48 -1.98 18.84
C THR A 302 28.87 -1.88 20.24
N LEU A 303 29.13 -0.79 20.97
CA LEU A 303 28.50 -0.51 22.26
C LEU A 303 26.97 -0.37 22.12
N LEU A 304 26.48 0.38 21.12
CA LEU A 304 25.04 0.52 20.89
C LEU A 304 24.37 -0.81 20.52
N GLN A 305 25.03 -1.62 19.70
CA GLN A 305 24.58 -2.97 19.34
C GLN A 305 24.53 -3.88 20.57
N TYR A 306 25.54 -3.81 21.45
CA TYR A 306 25.56 -4.54 22.70
C TYR A 306 24.38 -4.18 23.62
N LEU A 307 24.10 -2.88 23.79
CA LEU A 307 22.93 -2.42 24.57
C LEU A 307 21.60 -2.91 24.00
N ALA A 308 21.46 -2.93 22.66
CA ALA A 308 20.28 -3.48 22.00
C ALA A 308 20.12 -4.99 22.27
N LEU A 309 21.23 -5.74 22.27
CA LEU A 309 21.22 -7.18 22.56
C LEU A 309 20.92 -7.49 24.03
N GLN A 310 21.34 -6.65 24.99
CA GLN A 310 20.93 -6.80 26.39
C GLN A 310 19.40 -6.78 26.55
N TRP A 311 18.70 -5.95 25.77
CA TRP A 311 17.24 -5.96 25.75
C TRP A 311 16.65 -7.23 25.11
N VAL A 312 17.30 -7.76 24.06
CA VAL A 312 16.89 -9.02 23.42
C VAL A 312 16.93 -10.18 24.42
N GLU A 313 17.95 -10.21 25.29
CA GLU A 313 18.11 -11.21 26.35
C GLU A 313 17.22 -10.96 27.58
N GLY A 314 16.47 -9.85 27.61
CA GLY A 314 15.59 -9.50 28.72
C GLY A 314 16.29 -8.86 29.92
N ALA A 315 17.56 -8.45 29.78
CA ALA A 315 18.31 -7.77 30.83
C ALA A 315 17.91 -6.28 31.00
N SER A 316 17.15 -5.73 30.07
CA SER A 316 16.60 -4.37 30.13
C SER A 316 15.11 -4.35 29.81
N PRO A 317 14.27 -3.58 30.55
CA PRO A 317 12.85 -3.45 30.25
C PRO A 317 12.55 -2.41 29.15
N ALA A 318 13.49 -1.51 28.83
CA ALA A 318 13.27 -0.40 27.91
C ALA A 318 13.51 -0.83 26.46
N LEU A 319 12.52 -0.59 25.58
CA LEU A 319 12.62 -0.87 24.14
C LEU A 319 13.71 0.01 23.49
N PRO A 320 14.82 -0.57 22.99
CA PRO A 320 15.86 0.21 22.32
C PRO A 320 15.42 0.53 20.89
N LEU A 321 15.51 1.80 20.50
CA LEU A 321 15.37 2.23 19.10
C LEU A 321 16.75 2.62 18.57
N LEU A 322 17.29 1.80 17.67
CA LEU A 322 18.59 2.06 17.05
C LEU A 322 18.37 2.83 15.75
N ILE A 323 18.96 4.04 15.66
CA ILE A 323 18.83 4.92 14.49
C ILE A 323 20.22 5.14 13.92
N GLU A 324 20.47 4.63 12.71
CA GLU A 324 21.71 4.91 12.00
C GLU A 324 21.62 6.28 11.33
N LEU A 325 22.36 7.25 11.86
CA LEU A 325 22.28 8.65 11.41
C LEU A 325 22.63 8.83 9.92
N ARG A 326 23.49 7.95 9.37
CA ARG A 326 23.82 7.97 7.93
C ARG A 326 22.60 7.64 7.08
N GLU A 327 21.90 6.57 7.41
CA GLU A 327 20.70 6.14 6.70
C GLU A 327 19.54 7.12 6.93
N TYR A 328 19.45 7.69 8.13
CA TYR A 328 18.48 8.75 8.44
C TYR A 328 18.66 9.99 7.55
N ALA A 329 19.89 10.46 7.40
CA ALA A 329 20.19 11.63 6.56
C ALA A 329 19.84 11.41 5.08
N LEU A 330 19.91 10.16 4.59
CA LEU A 330 19.56 9.78 3.22
C LEU A 330 18.06 9.55 3.01
N ALA A 331 17.28 9.37 4.09
CA ALA A 331 15.88 8.96 4.00
C ALA A 331 14.89 10.11 3.79
N GLU A 332 15.33 11.38 3.86
CA GLU A 332 14.48 12.58 3.77
C GLU A 332 13.22 12.51 4.66
N ALA A 333 13.26 11.76 5.75
CA ALA A 333 12.11 11.51 6.60
C ALA A 333 11.80 12.71 7.52
N HIS A 334 10.52 12.99 7.74
CA HIS A 334 10.05 14.04 8.65
C HIS A 334 10.10 13.60 10.13
N GLY A 335 11.29 13.21 10.60
CA GLY A 335 11.54 12.79 11.98
C GLY A 335 11.79 11.29 12.15
N PHE A 336 12.16 10.89 13.37
CA PHE A 336 12.59 9.51 13.66
C PHE A 336 11.48 8.47 13.55
N LEU A 337 10.24 8.81 13.89
CA LEU A 337 9.11 7.86 13.76
C LEU A 337 8.81 7.56 12.29
N ALA A 338 8.74 8.60 11.45
CA ALA A 338 8.59 8.46 10.01
C ALA A 338 9.74 7.65 9.38
N PHE A 339 10.97 7.84 9.88
CA PHE A 339 12.12 7.05 9.44
C PHE A 339 11.99 5.55 9.79
N LEU A 340 11.54 5.23 11.01
CA LEU A 340 11.32 3.84 11.44
C LEU A 340 10.14 3.18 10.71
N HIS A 341 9.15 3.95 10.27
CA HIS A 341 8.06 3.47 9.43
C HIS A 341 8.56 3.11 8.01
N GLY A 342 9.41 3.95 7.43
CA GLY A 342 9.98 3.73 6.10
C GLY A 342 10.96 2.56 5.99
N GLY A 343 11.47 2.03 7.11
CA GLY A 343 12.25 0.79 7.20
C GLY A 343 13.60 0.73 6.47
N ARG A 344 14.18 1.88 6.12
CA ARG A 344 15.48 1.93 5.41
C ARG A 344 16.68 1.51 6.26
N SER A 345 16.57 1.50 7.59
CA SER A 345 17.73 1.39 8.46
C SER A 345 18.22 -0.04 8.73
N ALA A 346 17.37 -1.08 8.64
CA ALA A 346 17.76 -2.45 9.03
C ALA A 346 16.66 -3.54 8.84
N ASP A 347 15.90 -3.52 7.74
CA ASP A 347 14.88 -4.55 7.44
C ASP A 347 13.75 -4.70 8.49
N TRP A 348 13.60 -3.74 9.40
CA TRP A 348 12.46 -3.64 10.30
C TRP A 348 11.67 -2.38 10.01
N HIS A 349 10.35 -2.52 10.05
CA HIS A 349 9.41 -1.44 9.88
C HIS A 349 8.55 -1.38 11.15
N LEU A 350 8.45 -0.20 11.76
CA LEU A 350 7.60 0.02 12.92
C LEU A 350 6.52 1.04 12.52
N ASP A 351 5.26 0.65 12.63
CA ASP A 351 4.15 1.58 12.41
C ASP A 351 4.26 2.79 13.35
N GLU A 352 4.23 4.00 12.78
CA GLU A 352 4.40 5.25 13.52
C GLU A 352 3.30 5.44 14.58
N GLN A 353 2.04 5.15 14.23
CA GLN A 353 0.90 5.38 15.12
C GLN A 353 0.92 4.40 16.30
N GLN A 354 1.21 3.12 16.03
CA GLN A 354 1.28 2.09 17.07
C GLN A 354 2.50 2.28 17.97
N LEU A 355 3.65 2.67 17.41
CA LEU A 355 4.84 3.00 18.18
C LEU A 355 4.60 4.22 19.08
N HIS A 356 3.96 5.27 18.55
CA HIS A 356 3.56 6.45 19.32
C HIS A 356 2.58 6.09 20.45
N GLN A 357 1.57 5.26 20.18
CA GLN A 357 0.64 4.76 21.21
C GLN A 357 1.36 3.95 22.28
N HIS A 358 2.29 3.06 21.91
CA HIS A 358 3.06 2.26 22.86
C HIS A 358 3.85 3.16 23.83
N PHE A 359 4.52 4.20 23.33
CA PHE A 359 5.20 5.16 24.20
C PHE A 359 4.23 5.98 25.05
N TRP A 360 3.09 6.39 24.50
CA TRP A 360 2.07 7.13 25.26
C TRP A 360 1.51 6.32 26.43
N PHE A 361 1.13 5.05 26.19
CA PHE A 361 0.66 4.14 27.25
C PHE A 361 1.75 3.81 28.28
N SER A 362 3.00 3.68 27.85
CA SER A 362 4.15 3.45 28.74
C SER A 362 4.45 4.68 29.62
N MET A 363 4.37 5.89 29.05
CA MET A 363 4.55 7.17 29.77
C MET A 363 3.43 7.45 30.79
N GLY A 364 2.22 6.90 30.58
CA GLY A 364 1.13 6.95 31.56
C GLY A 364 1.40 6.15 32.84
N MET A 365 2.40 5.27 32.86
CA MET A 365 2.76 4.43 34.01
C MET A 365 4.19 4.63 34.55
N SER A 366 5.09 5.33 33.86
CA SER A 366 6.38 5.78 34.44
C SER A 366 7.05 6.87 33.60
N ARG A 367 7.81 7.73 34.30
CA ARG A 367 8.51 8.96 33.84
C ARG A 367 9.36 8.82 32.56
N PRO A 368 9.65 9.94 31.85
CA PRO A 368 10.01 9.92 30.43
C PRO A 368 11.51 9.67 30.18
N TYR A 369 11.82 8.90 29.13
CA TYR A 369 13.12 8.89 28.46
C TYR A 369 12.91 9.11 26.95
N ALA A 370 13.70 10.02 26.38
CA ALA A 370 13.75 10.30 24.95
C ALA A 370 15.23 10.25 24.52
N LEU A 371 15.55 9.29 23.64
CA LEU A 371 16.84 9.20 22.96
C LEU A 371 16.89 10.25 21.85
N LEU A 372 17.81 11.21 22.00
CA LEU A 372 18.21 12.18 20.97
C LEU A 372 19.73 12.30 21.04
N SER A 373 20.44 11.95 19.97
CA SER A 373 21.80 12.41 19.73
C SER A 373 21.75 13.70 18.89
N ALA A 374 22.43 14.74 19.35
CA ALA A 374 22.66 16.02 18.67
C ALA A 374 23.82 15.86 17.64
N ASN A 375 23.96 16.59 16.52
CA ASN A 375 23.65 17.98 16.17
C ASN A 375 23.47 18.11 14.65
N LEU A 376 22.46 18.85 14.17
CA LEU A 376 22.63 20.07 13.37
C LEU A 376 21.26 20.71 13.06
N ALA A 377 21.32 22.03 12.95
CA ALA A 377 20.20 22.96 12.86
C ALA A 377 19.39 22.83 11.57
N SER A 378 18.07 23.01 11.68
CA SER A 378 17.38 24.09 10.96
C SER A 378 15.93 24.19 11.42
N ARG A 379 15.60 25.35 12.01
CA ARG A 379 14.34 26.00 11.70
C ARG A 379 14.41 26.38 10.22
N LEU A 380 13.63 25.68 9.39
CA LEU A 380 12.80 26.18 8.29
C LEU A 380 12.17 24.98 7.61
#